data_AF-A0A3L7SD15-F1
#
_entry.id   AF-A0A3L7SD15-F1
#
_cell.length_a   1.000
_cell.length_b   1.000
_cell.length_c   1.000
_cell.angle_alpha   90.00
_cell.angle_beta   90.00
_cell.angle_gamma   90.00
#
_symmetry.space_group_name_H-M   'P 1'
#
loop_
_entity.id
_entity.type
_entity.pdbx_description
1 polymer ?
#
loop_
_entity_poly.entity_id
_entity_poly.type
_entity_poly.pdbx_seq_one_letter_code
_entity_poly.pdbx_strand_id
1 'polypeptide(L)'
;MLSTLFHIPARIGSGADALPLFGWGMLLLAWALLGGGFFAHTAWSRGPRAAAAMLGVPLLIVGAMILWVLPALDDGQGVPVRGYGLMLLLAAGAGTWLSIVRGRPLGFDADTILALGMEVFLWGLVGARLFYVIEYHDRFFDAGIAA
;
A
#
# COMPACT_ATOMS: atom_id res chain seq x y z
N MET A 1 -19.58 11.93 -9.43
CA MET A 1 -18.30 11.55 -10.07
C MET A 1 -18.07 10.06 -9.86
N LEU A 2 -18.24 9.25 -10.89
CA LEU A 2 -18.12 7.78 -10.84
C LEU A 2 -16.64 7.39 -10.89
N SER A 3 -15.95 7.44 -9.75
CA SER A 3 -14.52 7.08 -9.65
C SER A 3 -14.30 5.67 -9.07
N THR A 4 -15.34 5.05 -8.53
CA THR A 4 -15.28 3.72 -7.90
C THR A 4 -15.43 2.63 -8.96
N LEU A 5 -14.38 1.85 -9.18
CA LEU A 5 -14.34 0.79 -10.18
C LEU A 5 -14.94 -0.51 -9.64
N PHE A 6 -14.62 -0.84 -8.38
CA PHE A 6 -15.18 -1.98 -7.66
C PHE A 6 -15.20 -1.70 -6.15
N HIS A 7 -16.19 -2.25 -5.44
CA HIS A 7 -16.24 -2.19 -3.98
C HIS A 7 -15.82 -3.55 -3.43
N ILE A 8 -14.78 -3.57 -2.59
CA ILE A 8 -14.42 -4.80 -1.89
C ILE A 8 -15.29 -4.86 -0.63
N PRO A 9 -16.17 -5.86 -0.48
CA PRO A 9 -17.06 -5.96 0.67
C PRO A 9 -16.22 -6.04 1.95
N ALA A 10 -16.55 -5.23 2.95
CA ALA A 10 -15.83 -5.18 4.22
C ALA A 10 -16.17 -6.35 5.17
N ARG A 11 -17.20 -7.14 4.84
CA ARG A 11 -17.66 -8.29 5.62
C ARG A 11 -17.87 -9.50 4.72
N ILE A 12 -17.39 -10.67 5.14
CA ILE A 12 -17.71 -11.96 4.51
C ILE A 12 -18.61 -12.72 5.48
N GLY A 13 -19.86 -12.95 5.09
CA GLY A 13 -20.89 -13.63 5.88
C GLY A 13 -22.22 -12.89 5.85
N SER A 14 -23.32 -13.61 5.61
CA SER A 14 -24.69 -13.09 5.69
C SER A 14 -25.33 -13.49 7.02
N GLY A 15 -25.24 -12.65 8.05
CA GLY A 15 -25.84 -12.91 9.37
C GLY A 15 -25.13 -12.21 10.53
N ALA A 16 -25.55 -12.53 11.76
CA ALA A 16 -25.02 -11.97 13.00
C ALA A 16 -23.52 -12.27 13.25
N ASP A 17 -22.95 -13.24 12.53
CA ASP A 17 -21.54 -13.64 12.60
C ASP A 17 -20.71 -13.11 11.41
N ALA A 18 -21.04 -11.91 10.93
CA ALA A 18 -20.31 -11.27 9.83
C ALA A 18 -18.88 -10.93 10.27
N LEU A 19 -17.91 -11.73 9.82
CA LEU A 19 -16.49 -11.52 10.12
C LEU A 19 -15.99 -10.27 9.37
N PRO A 20 -15.35 -9.31 10.06
CA PRO A 20 -14.70 -8.20 9.40
C PRO A 20 -13.56 -8.74 8.52
N LEU A 21 -13.47 -8.30 7.27
CA LEU A 21 -12.28 -8.56 6.45
C LEU A 21 -11.12 -7.68 6.86
N PHE A 22 -11.42 -6.41 7.16
CA PHE A 22 -10.44 -5.35 7.40
C PHE A 22 -10.31 -5.05 8.90
N GLY A 23 -9.19 -4.45 9.33
CA GLY A 23 -8.89 -4.24 10.75
C GLY A 23 -8.45 -5.54 11.44
N TRP A 24 -9.12 -5.93 12.52
CA TRP A 24 -8.91 -7.21 13.23
C TRP A 24 -9.55 -8.42 12.52
N GLY A 25 -9.47 -8.41 11.19
CA GLY A 25 -10.20 -9.29 10.31
C GLY A 25 -9.38 -10.44 9.74
N MET A 26 -10.03 -11.22 8.88
CA MET A 26 -9.42 -12.36 8.21
C MET A 26 -8.22 -11.96 7.33
N LEU A 27 -8.22 -10.74 6.77
CA LEU A 27 -7.12 -10.26 5.93
C LEU A 27 -5.83 -10.10 6.75
N LEU A 28 -5.94 -9.61 7.99
CA LEU A 28 -4.80 -9.48 8.88
C LEU A 28 -4.28 -10.84 9.32
N LEU A 29 -5.18 -11.79 9.56
CA LEU A 29 -4.82 -13.16 9.94
C LEU A 29 -4.12 -13.88 8.77
N ALA A 30 -4.67 -13.79 7.55
CA ALA A 30 -4.04 -14.32 6.35
C ALA A 30 -2.67 -13.67 6.09
N TRP A 31 -2.59 -12.35 6.25
CA TRP A 31 -1.33 -11.62 6.14
C TRP A 31 -0.31 -12.05 7.20
N ALA A 32 -0.74 -12.24 8.46
CA ALA A 32 0.13 -12.65 9.56
C ALA A 32 0.62 -14.09 9.38
N LEU A 33 -0.21 -14.99 8.83
CA LEU A 33 0.19 -16.36 8.49
C LEU A 33 1.17 -16.39 7.33
N LEU A 34 0.91 -15.64 6.25
CA LEU A 34 1.80 -15.58 5.09
C LEU A 34 3.12 -14.89 5.44
N GLY A 35 3.05 -13.73 6.09
CA GLY A 35 4.20 -12.97 6.55
C GLY A 35 5.02 -13.74 7.60
N GLY A 36 4.35 -14.37 8.57
CA GLY A 36 4.97 -15.22 9.58
C GLY A 36 5.62 -16.47 8.98
N GLY A 37 4.97 -17.12 8.01
CA GLY A 37 5.53 -18.26 7.29
C GLY A 37 6.75 -17.88 6.45
N PHE A 38 6.69 -16.76 5.72
CA PHE A 38 7.81 -16.25 4.94
C PHE A 38 8.97 -15.80 5.83
N PHE A 39 8.66 -15.19 6.98
CA PHE A 39 9.63 -14.83 8.02
C PHE A 39 10.28 -16.06 8.64
N ALA A 40 9.51 -17.11 8.97
CA ALA A 40 10.05 -18.36 9.50
C ALA A 40 10.96 -19.06 8.48
N HIS A 41 10.55 -19.09 7.21
CA HIS A 41 11.34 -19.66 6.12
C HIS A 41 12.66 -18.92 5.88
N THR A 42 12.63 -17.58 5.94
CA THR A 42 13.86 -16.76 5.84
C THR A 42 14.71 -16.81 7.11
N ALA A 43 14.10 -16.92 8.28
CA ALA A 43 14.81 -17.09 9.54
C ALA A 43 15.53 -18.45 9.63
N TRP A 44 14.96 -19.51 9.06
CA TRP A 44 15.60 -20.83 8.98
C TRP A 44 16.77 -20.88 7.99
N SER A 45 16.73 -20.07 6.93
CA SER A 45 17.77 -20.07 5.89
C SER A 45 18.88 -19.03 6.09
N ARG A 46 18.57 -17.87 6.69
CA ARG A 46 19.52 -16.74 6.84
C ARG A 46 19.70 -16.25 8.28
N GLY A 47 19.00 -16.86 9.23
CA GLY A 47 19.02 -16.48 10.63
C GLY A 47 17.98 -15.40 10.99
N PRO A 48 17.44 -15.42 12.22
CA PRO A 48 16.31 -14.59 12.62
C PRO A 48 16.62 -13.09 12.65
N ARG A 49 17.87 -12.70 12.95
CA ARG A 49 18.29 -11.28 12.95
C ARG A 49 18.32 -10.67 11.55
N ALA A 50 18.77 -11.43 10.55
CA ALA A 50 18.81 -10.97 9.17
C ALA A 50 17.40 -10.86 8.57
N ALA A 51 16.54 -11.83 8.89
CA ALA A 51 15.12 -11.79 8.53
C ALA A 51 14.40 -10.58 9.17
N ALA A 52 14.65 -10.30 10.45
CA ALA A 52 14.09 -9.13 11.13
C ALA A 52 14.55 -7.79 10.52
N ALA A 53 15.83 -7.68 10.17
CA ALA A 53 16.37 -6.46 9.58
C ALA A 53 15.80 -6.16 8.18
N MET A 54 15.60 -7.18 7.35
CA MET A 54 15.12 -7.01 5.97
C MET A 54 13.59 -7.01 5.86
N LEU A 55 12.92 -7.94 6.53
CA LEU A 55 11.46 -8.12 6.40
C LEU A 55 10.66 -7.45 7.52
N GLY A 56 11.26 -7.18 8.68
CA GLY A 56 10.52 -6.69 9.85
C GLY A 56 9.86 -5.34 9.61
N VAL A 57 10.61 -4.36 9.09
CA VAL A 57 10.09 -3.01 8.80
C VAL A 57 8.96 -3.03 7.76
N PRO A 58 9.13 -3.62 6.56
CA PRO A 58 8.03 -3.66 5.58
C PRO A 58 6.84 -4.49 6.09
N LEU A 59 7.06 -5.58 6.84
CA LEU A 59 5.96 -6.31 7.45
C LEU A 59 5.15 -5.40 8.40
N LEU A 60 5.84 -4.72 9.32
CA LEU A 60 5.20 -3.84 10.29
C LEU A 60 4.43 -2.71 9.62
N ILE A 61 4.99 -2.09 8.57
CA ILE A 61 4.32 -1.03 7.81
C ILE A 61 3.03 -1.55 7.17
N VAL A 62 3.09 -2.70 6.49
CA VAL A 62 1.89 -3.26 5.84
C VAL A 62 0.84 -3.69 6.88
N GLY A 63 1.26 -4.32 7.98
CA GLY A 63 0.38 -4.68 9.09
C GLY A 63 -0.31 -3.45 9.72
N ALA A 64 0.45 -2.37 9.93
CA ALA A 64 -0.09 -1.10 10.43
C ALA A 64 -1.09 -0.47 9.45
N MET A 65 -0.80 -0.49 8.14
CA MET A 65 -1.73 -0.02 7.12
C MET A 65 -3.04 -0.84 7.10
N ILE A 66 -2.97 -2.17 7.21
CA ILE A 66 -4.17 -3.02 7.26
C ILE A 66 -5.00 -2.74 8.52
N LEU A 67 -4.36 -2.50 9.67
CA LEU A 67 -5.02 -2.24 10.94
C LEU A 67 -5.68 -0.86 11.01
N TRP A 68 -5.03 0.17 10.47
CA TRP A 68 -5.41 1.57 10.73
C TRP A 68 -5.92 2.30 9.48
N VAL A 69 -5.33 2.02 8.31
CA VAL A 69 -5.66 2.76 7.08
C VAL A 69 -6.88 2.14 6.38
N LEU A 70 -6.94 0.82 6.27
CA LEU A 70 -8.07 0.16 5.61
C LEU A 70 -9.43 0.37 6.29
N PRO A 71 -9.57 0.27 7.63
CA PRO A 71 -10.86 0.56 8.27
C PRO A 71 -11.22 2.04 8.25
N ALA A 72 -10.24 2.95 8.20
CA ALA A 72 -10.50 4.37 8.00
C ALA A 72 -10.98 4.71 6.57
N LEU A 73 -10.76 3.81 5.61
CA LEU A 73 -11.22 3.92 4.22
C LEU A 73 -12.56 3.20 3.96
N ASP A 74 -13.16 2.56 4.96
CA ASP A 74 -14.44 1.89 4.83
C ASP A 74 -15.60 2.89 4.98
N ASP A 75 -16.24 3.22 3.85
CA ASP A 75 -17.40 4.13 3.79
C ASP A 75 -18.72 3.43 4.22
N GLY A 76 -18.64 2.30 4.92
CA GLY A 76 -19.81 1.52 5.41
C GLY A 76 -20.46 0.62 4.36
N GLN A 77 -19.96 0.64 3.11
CA GLN A 77 -20.35 -0.26 2.01
C GLN A 77 -19.17 -1.11 1.51
N GLY A 78 -18.01 -1.03 2.15
CA GLY A 78 -16.76 -1.65 1.68
C GLY A 78 -15.72 -0.62 1.25
N VAL A 79 -14.47 -1.08 1.08
CA VAL A 79 -13.36 -0.22 0.64
C VAL A 79 -13.53 0.08 -0.85
N PRO A 80 -13.70 1.36 -1.25
CA PRO A 80 -13.90 1.72 -2.64
C PRO A 80 -12.57 1.68 -3.38
N VAL A 81 -12.40 0.72 -4.31
CA VAL A 81 -11.25 0.69 -5.21
C VAL A 81 -11.50 1.70 -6.32
N ARG A 82 -10.74 2.80 -6.28
CA ARG A 82 -10.90 3.91 -7.23
C ARG A 82 -10.13 3.64 -8.52
N GLY A 83 -10.76 3.90 -9.66
CA GLY A 83 -10.19 3.65 -10.98
C GLY A 83 -8.90 4.44 -11.23
N TYR A 84 -8.78 5.66 -10.71
CA TYR A 84 -7.53 6.42 -10.82
C TYR A 84 -6.37 5.72 -10.10
N GLY A 85 -6.62 5.06 -8.97
CA GLY A 85 -5.59 4.34 -8.23
C GLY A 85 -5.07 3.14 -9.05
N LEU A 86 -5.97 2.41 -9.69
CA LEU A 86 -5.61 1.34 -10.60
C LEU A 86 -4.78 1.85 -11.79
N MET A 87 -5.18 2.97 -12.40
CA MET A 87 -4.42 3.57 -13.51
C MET A 87 -3.02 4.01 -13.07
N LEU A 88 -2.87 4.59 -11.88
CA LEU A 88 -1.56 4.95 -11.33
C LEU A 88 -0.68 3.72 -11.10
N LEU A 89 -1.25 2.63 -10.59
CA LEU A 89 -0.53 1.37 -10.40
C LEU A 89 -0.08 0.76 -11.73
N LEU A 90 -0.96 0.77 -12.74
CA LEU A 90 -0.63 0.35 -14.10
C LEU A 90 0.45 1.24 -14.73
N ALA A 91 0.37 2.55 -14.54
CA ALA A 91 1.37 3.49 -15.04
C ALA A 91 2.74 3.25 -14.40
N ALA A 92 2.81 3.07 -13.08
CA ALA A 92 4.04 2.77 -12.36
C ALA A 92 4.64 1.42 -12.80
N GLY A 93 3.81 0.39 -12.91
CA GLY A 93 4.23 -0.94 -13.36
C GLY A 93 4.74 -0.95 -14.80
N ALA A 94 3.98 -0.35 -15.73
CA ALA A 94 4.36 -0.26 -17.14
C ALA A 94 5.60 0.62 -17.34
N GLY A 95 5.73 1.73 -16.61
CA GLY A 95 6.90 2.60 -16.64
C GLY A 95 8.15 1.86 -16.16
N THR A 96 8.06 1.15 -15.03
CA THR A 96 9.18 0.36 -14.50
C THR A 96 9.57 -0.77 -15.44
N TRP A 97 8.60 -1.50 -15.97
CA TRP A 97 8.83 -2.54 -16.97
C TRP A 97 9.55 -2.02 -18.21
N LEU A 98 9.07 -0.91 -18.77
CA LEU A 98 9.68 -0.29 -19.94
C LEU A 98 11.12 0.18 -19.65
N SER A 99 11.36 0.73 -18.46
CA SER A 99 12.70 1.12 -18.01
C SER A 99 13.64 -0.07 -17.92
N ILE A 100 13.20 -1.23 -17.40
CA ILE A 100 14.01 -2.45 -17.35
C ILE A 100 14.33 -2.96 -18.75
N VAL A 101 13.31 -3.06 -19.62
CA VAL A 101 13.48 -3.55 -21.00
C VAL A 101 14.45 -2.68 -21.78
N ARG A 102 14.42 -1.36 -21.59
CA ARG A 102 15.33 -0.40 -22.23
C ARG A 102 16.71 -0.30 -21.55
N GLY A 103 16.77 -0.52 -20.24
CA GLY A 103 17.99 -0.40 -19.44
C GLY A 103 18.92 -1.61 -19.55
N ARG A 104 18.36 -2.82 -19.70
CA ARG A 104 19.17 -4.05 -19.82
C ARG A 104 20.18 -4.01 -20.99
N PRO A 105 19.81 -3.60 -22.22
CA PRO A 105 20.77 -3.47 -23.32
C PRO A 105 21.88 -2.43 -23.07
N LEU A 106 21.63 -1.46 -22.20
CA LEU A 106 22.58 -0.41 -21.82
C LEU A 106 23.51 -0.83 -20.66
N GLY A 107 23.37 -2.06 -20.16
CA GLY A 107 24.17 -2.59 -19.06
C GLY A 107 23.67 -2.22 -17.67
N PHE A 108 22.48 -1.61 -17.55
CA PHE A 108 21.89 -1.34 -16.24
C PHE A 108 21.25 -2.60 -15.66
N ASP A 109 21.55 -2.83 -14.38
CA ASP A 109 20.95 -3.92 -13.62
C ASP A 109 19.48 -3.61 -13.29
N ALA A 110 18.64 -4.63 -13.35
CA ALA A 110 17.21 -4.49 -13.12
C ALA A 110 16.92 -4.06 -11.68
N ASP A 111 17.69 -4.54 -10.71
CA ASP A 111 17.52 -4.20 -9.30
C ASP A 111 17.81 -2.71 -9.05
N THR A 112 18.80 -2.16 -9.75
CA THR A 112 19.09 -0.71 -9.69
C THR A 112 17.93 0.11 -10.24
N ILE A 113 17.34 -0.33 -11.35
CA ILE A 113 16.19 0.36 -11.97
C ILE A 113 14.96 0.27 -11.06
N LEU A 114 14.70 -0.88 -10.43
CA LEU A 114 13.62 -1.02 -9.46
C LEU A 114 13.84 -0.12 -8.24
N ALA A 115 15.05 -0.09 -7.69
CA ALA A 115 15.37 0.74 -6.53
C ALA A 115 15.15 2.23 -6.83
N LEU A 116 15.65 2.72 -7.97
CA LEU A 116 15.43 4.10 -8.41
C LEU A 116 13.97 4.39 -8.72
N GLY A 117 13.28 3.47 -9.40
CA GLY A 117 11.86 3.60 -9.71
C GLY A 117 11.01 3.72 -8.45
N MET A 118 11.34 2.93 -7.42
CA MET A 118 10.67 3.01 -6.12
C MET A 118 10.93 4.36 -5.44
N GLU A 119 12.18 4.81 -5.40
CA GLU A 119 12.55 6.09 -4.78
C GLU A 119 11.82 7.27 -5.44
N VAL A 120 11.83 7.32 -6.78
CA VAL A 120 11.14 8.36 -7.55
C VAL A 120 9.63 8.32 -7.32
N PHE A 121 9.03 7.13 -7.27
CA PHE A 121 7.60 6.99 -7.01
C PHE A 121 7.22 7.46 -5.61
N LEU A 122 8.02 7.13 -4.59
CA LEU A 122 7.81 7.58 -3.21
C LEU A 122 7.91 9.10 -3.10
N TRP A 123 8.97 9.71 -3.62
CA TRP A 123 9.12 11.17 -3.60
C TRP A 123 8.06 11.88 -4.44
N GLY A 124 7.61 11.29 -5.54
CA GLY A 124 6.49 11.81 -6.33
C GLY A 124 5.19 11.85 -5.54
N LEU A 125 4.87 10.78 -4.81
CA LEU A 125 3.68 10.71 -3.96
C LEU A 125 3.75 11.72 -2.80
N VAL A 126 4.88 11.76 -2.09
CA VAL A 126 5.10 12.67 -0.97
C VAL A 126 5.07 14.12 -1.46
N GLY A 127 5.77 14.43 -2.55
CA GLY A 127 5.83 15.76 -3.15
C GLY A 127 4.46 16.26 -3.59
N ALA A 128 3.66 15.41 -4.26
CA ALA A 128 2.30 15.77 -4.65
C ALA A 128 1.40 16.09 -3.44
N ARG A 129 1.57 15.36 -2.33
CA ARG A 129 0.82 15.60 -1.09
C ARG A 129 1.29 16.86 -0.37
N LEU A 130 2.59 17.05 -0.24
CA LEU A 130 3.17 18.26 0.34
C LEU A 130 2.73 19.50 -0.45
N PHE A 131 2.81 19.43 -1.78
CA PHE A 131 2.35 20.51 -2.65
C PHE A 131 0.86 20.82 -2.43
N TYR A 132 0.00 19.79 -2.37
CA TYR A 132 -1.42 19.99 -2.08
C TYR A 132 -1.68 20.68 -0.73
N VAL A 133 -0.96 20.27 0.32
CA VAL A 133 -1.11 20.88 1.65
C VAL A 133 -0.61 22.32 1.67
N ILE A 134 0.49 22.62 1.01
CA ILE A 134 1.06 23.97 0.94
C ILE A 134 0.16 24.89 0.12
N GLU A 135 -0.28 24.44 -1.06
CA GLU A 135 -1.09 25.25 -1.98
C GLU A 135 -2.50 25.52 -1.43
N TYR A 136 -3.14 24.50 -0.82
CA TYR A 136 -4.50 24.61 -0.29
C TYR A 136 -4.56 24.81 1.23
N HIS A 137 -3.49 25.36 1.82
CA HIS A 137 -3.38 25.55 3.26
C HIS A 137 -4.56 26.38 3.83
N ASP A 138 -5.03 27.41 3.12
CA ASP A 138 -6.16 28.24 3.56
C ASP A 138 -7.44 27.41 3.79
N ARG A 139 -7.77 26.49 2.86
CA ARG A 139 -8.94 25.60 3.02
C ARG A 139 -8.78 24.58 4.14
N PHE A 140 -7.54 24.22 4.47
CA PHE A 140 -7.23 23.19 5.46
C PHE A 140 -7.17 23.77 6.87
N PHE A 141 -6.66 24.99 7.03
CA PHE A 141 -6.51 25.65 8.33
C PHE A 141 -7.72 26.53 8.69
N ASP A 142 -8.39 27.22 7.75
CA ASP A 142 -9.59 28.02 8.09
C ASP A 142 -10.77 27.16 8.54
N ALA A 143 -10.92 25.95 7.99
CA ALA A 143 -11.95 25.01 8.42
C ALA A 143 -11.73 24.50 9.86
N GLY A 144 -10.51 24.65 10.41
CA GLY A 144 -10.16 24.25 11.77
C GLY A 144 -10.36 25.34 12.83
N ILE A 145 -10.53 26.62 12.44
CA ILE A 145 -10.68 27.75 13.38
C ILE A 145 -12.16 28.12 13.61
N ALA A 146 -13.07 27.54 12.82
CA ALA A 146 -14.52 27.76 12.92
C ALA A 146 -15.30 26.59 13.57
N ALA A 147 -14.61 25.74 14.35
CA ALA A 147 -15.21 24.65 15.14
C ALA A 147 -15.08 24.92 16.65
#